data_AF-A0A954RT60-F1
#
_entry.id   AF-A0A954RT60-F1
#
_cell.length_a   1.000
_cell.length_b   1.000
_cell.length_c   1.000
_cell.angle_alpha   90.00
_cell.angle_beta   90.00
_cell.angle_gamma   90.00
#
_symmetry.space_group_name_H-M   'P 1'
#
loop_
_entity.id
_entity.type
_entity.pdbx_description
1 polymer ?
#
loop_
_entity_poly.entity_id
_entity_poly.type
_entity_poly.pdbx_seq_one_letter_code
_entity_poly.pdbx_strand_id
1 'polypeptide(L)'
;SLWGLLTMLTLTGGLFAQVWWPAFVSLALAVLLMVSVGTAWFRFATDIPGTAILMVPVYILRKLPMYAAFLIQRQHAWIRTEREPVAE
;
A
#
# COMPACT_ATOMS: atom_id res chain seq x y z
N SER A 1 -5.07 -0.38 10.49
CA SER A 1 -3.70 0.16 10.39
C SER A 1 -3.31 0.77 11.74
N LEU A 2 -2.02 0.73 12.11
CA LEU A 2 -1.53 1.24 13.41
C LEU A 2 -1.95 2.71 13.67
N TRP A 3 -1.83 3.56 12.66
CA TRP A 3 -2.27 4.96 12.72
C TRP A 3 -3.77 5.13 12.98
N GLY A 4 -4.61 4.25 12.40
CA GLY A 4 -6.06 4.23 12.66
C GLY A 4 -6.41 3.86 14.10
N LEU A 5 -5.66 2.96 14.72
CA LEU A 5 -5.85 2.61 16.14
C LEU A 5 -5.42 3.77 17.05
N LEU A 6 -4.31 4.45 16.72
CA LEU A 6 -3.82 5.60 17.47
C LEU A 6 -4.79 6.80 17.37
N THR A 7 -5.37 7.07 16.21
CA THR A 7 -6.41 8.12 16.06
C THR A 7 -7.66 7.82 16.87
N MET A 8 -8.13 6.57 16.87
CA MET A 8 -9.28 6.17 17.70
C MET A 8 -8.99 6.33 19.19
N LEU A 9 -7.76 5.99 19.63
CA LEU A 9 -7.34 6.15 21.02
C LEU A 9 -7.23 7.62 21.44
N THR A 10 -6.73 8.51 20.57
CA THR A 10 -6.64 9.94 20.89
C THR A 10 -8.00 10.62 20.90
N LEU A 11 -8.94 10.18 20.06
CA LEU A 11 -10.32 10.67 20.07
C LEU A 11 -11.07 10.24 21.34
N THR A 12 -10.93 8.99 21.78
CA THR A 12 -11.53 8.56 23.05
C THR A 12 -10.90 9.28 24.24
N GLY A 13 -9.58 9.50 24.24
CA GLY A 13 -8.90 10.33 25.23
C GLY A 13 -9.40 11.78 25.26
N GLY A 14 -9.70 12.38 24.10
CA GLY A 14 -10.31 13.70 24.00
C GLY A 14 -11.72 13.76 24.61
N LEU A 15 -12.53 12.72 24.39
CA LEU A 15 -13.90 12.67 24.92
C LEU A 15 -13.94 12.45 26.44
N PHE A 16 -13.15 11.53 26.97
CA PHE A 16 -13.21 11.13 28.38
C PHE A 16 -12.26 11.93 29.29
N ALA A 17 -11.06 12.26 28.82
CA ALA A 17 -10.05 12.96 29.60
C ALA A 17 -9.88 14.43 29.17
N GLN A 18 -10.62 14.91 28.16
CA GLN A 18 -10.52 16.27 27.61
C GLN A 18 -9.11 16.64 27.09
N VAL A 19 -8.29 15.62 26.78
CA VAL A 19 -6.95 15.79 26.23
C VAL A 19 -7.00 15.72 24.71
N TRP A 20 -7.19 16.88 24.05
CA TRP A 20 -7.36 16.98 22.59
C TRP A 20 -6.05 17.14 21.81
N TRP A 21 -4.96 17.56 22.47
CA TRP A 21 -3.66 17.81 21.82
C TRP A 21 -3.15 16.62 20.98
N PRO A 22 -3.22 15.36 21.44
CA PRO A 22 -2.80 14.21 20.64
C PRO A 22 -3.65 14.00 19.38
N ALA A 23 -4.94 14.36 19.40
CA ALA A 23 -5.81 14.27 18.24
C ALA A 23 -5.41 15.29 17.16
N PHE A 24 -5.08 16.52 17.56
CA PHE A 24 -4.58 17.55 16.63
C PHE A 24 -3.25 17.18 15.99
N VAL A 25 -2.30 16.63 16.76
CA VAL A 25 -1.02 16.15 16.22
C VAL A 25 -1.24 15.03 15.21
N SER A 26 -2.13 14.08 15.53
CA SER A 26 -2.44 12.97 14.62
C SER A 26 -3.09 13.45 13.32
N LEU A 27 -3.98 14.43 13.40
CA LEU A 27 -4.60 15.07 12.24
C LEU A 27 -3.57 15.81 11.38
N ALA A 28 -2.67 16.58 12.00
CA ALA A 28 -1.63 17.31 11.29
C ALA A 28 -0.70 16.37 10.49
N LEU A 29 -0.32 15.24 11.09
CA LEU A 29 0.46 14.21 10.40
C LEU A 29 -0.30 13.59 9.22
N ALA A 30 -1.61 13.38 9.35
CA ALA A 30 -2.45 12.87 8.28
C ALA A 30 -2.48 13.82 7.07
N VAL A 31 -2.64 15.12 7.36
CA VAL A 31 -2.63 16.17 6.33
C VAL A 31 -1.26 16.22 5.65
N LEU A 32 -0.17 16.19 6.42
CA LEU A 32 1.18 16.24 5.85
C LEU A 32 1.46 15.03 4.94
N LEU A 33 1.02 13.84 5.36
CA LEU A 33 1.11 12.63 4.56
C LEU A 33 0.28 12.76 3.27
N MET A 34 -0.95 13.25 3.36
CA MET A 34 -1.83 13.43 2.19
C MET A 34 -1.25 14.46 1.21
N VAL A 35 -0.66 15.54 1.70
CA VAL A 35 0.06 16.53 0.86
C VAL A 35 1.30 15.90 0.22
N SER A 36 2.09 15.13 0.96
CA SER A 36 3.27 14.43 0.42
C SER A 36 2.88 13.44 -0.69
N VAL A 37 1.88 12.60 -0.45
CA VAL A 37 1.37 11.66 -1.46
C VAL A 37 0.76 12.40 -2.64
N GLY A 38 -0.04 13.44 -2.39
CA GLY A 38 -0.68 14.24 -3.44
C GLY A 38 0.32 14.99 -4.32
N THR A 39 1.38 15.55 -3.73
CA THR A 39 2.46 16.22 -4.48
C THR A 39 3.30 15.23 -5.29
N ALA A 40 3.64 14.07 -4.71
CA ALA A 40 4.28 13.00 -5.45
C ALA A 40 3.41 12.52 -6.62
N TRP A 41 2.11 12.36 -6.40
CA TRP A 41 1.16 11.98 -7.44
C TRP A 41 1.09 13.03 -8.55
N PHE A 42 0.94 14.30 -8.20
CA PHE A 42 0.90 15.41 -9.16
C PHE A 42 2.20 15.53 -9.97
N ARG A 43 3.34 15.10 -9.43
CA ARG A 43 4.64 15.18 -10.12
C ARG A 43 4.92 13.98 -11.02
N PHE A 44 4.49 12.78 -10.64
CA PHE A 44 4.96 11.52 -11.24
C PHE A 44 3.86 10.63 -11.83
N ALA A 45 2.60 10.87 -11.48
CA ALA A 45 1.48 9.98 -11.82
C ALA A 45 0.40 10.66 -12.66
N THR A 46 0.69 11.82 -13.26
CA THR A 46 -0.25 12.57 -14.13
C THR A 46 -0.68 11.79 -15.36
N ASP A 47 0.20 10.91 -15.85
CA ASP A 47 -0.03 10.12 -17.06
C ASP A 47 -0.85 8.84 -16.77
N ILE A 48 -1.12 8.56 -15.49
CA ILE A 48 -1.90 7.41 -15.07
C ILE A 48 -3.39 7.81 -15.02
N PRO A 49 -4.25 7.23 -15.87
CA PRO A 49 -5.67 7.53 -15.83
C PRO A 49 -6.27 7.05 -14.50
N GLY A 50 -7.08 7.88 -13.83
CA GLY A 50 -7.67 7.54 -12.53
C GLY A 50 -8.52 6.27 -12.54
N THR A 51 -9.08 5.91 -13.70
CA THR A 51 -9.79 4.65 -13.93
C THR A 51 -8.88 3.42 -13.77
N ALA A 52 -7.59 3.53 -14.08
CA ALA A 52 -6.64 2.45 -13.86
C ALA A 52 -6.46 2.13 -12.36
N ILE A 53 -6.52 3.14 -11.49
CA ILE A 53 -6.46 2.96 -10.03
C ILE A 53 -7.67 2.17 -9.53
N LEU A 54 -8.85 2.51 -10.03
CA LEU A 54 -10.10 1.80 -9.70
C LEU A 54 -10.12 0.36 -10.24
N MET A 55 -9.32 0.06 -11.27
CA MET A 55 -9.13 -1.29 -11.79
C MET A 55 -8.10 -2.10 -10.99
N VAL A 56 -7.30 -1.50 -10.10
CA VAL A 56 -6.30 -2.23 -9.29
C VAL A 56 -6.94 -3.40 -8.49
N PRO A 57 -8.08 -3.23 -7.79
CA PRO A 57 -8.73 -4.35 -7.09
C PRO A 57 -9.16 -5.46 -8.06
N VAL A 58 -9.73 -5.10 -9.21
CA VAL A 58 -10.14 -6.06 -10.24
C VAL A 58 -8.94 -6.80 -10.81
N TYR A 59 -7.83 -6.09 -11.05
CA TYR A 59 -6.57 -6.66 -11.51
C TYR A 59 -5.98 -7.66 -10.50
N ILE A 60 -5.94 -7.29 -9.22
CA ILE A 60 -5.46 -8.17 -8.14
C ILE A 60 -6.35 -9.42 -8.05
N LEU A 61 -7.67 -9.26 -8.09
CA LEU A 61 -8.61 -10.38 -8.09
C LEU A 61 -8.44 -11.29 -9.31
N ARG A 62 -8.14 -10.74 -10.50
CA ARG A 62 -7.82 -11.55 -11.70
C ARG A 62 -6.49 -12.29 -11.58
N LYS A 63 -5.52 -11.77 -10.83
CA LYS A 63 -4.26 -12.46 -10.54
C LYS A 63 -4.35 -13.48 -9.42
N LEU A 64 -5.30 -13.31 -8.50
CA LEU A 64 -5.47 -14.21 -7.34
C LEU A 64 -5.59 -15.70 -7.72
N PRO A 65 -6.31 -16.10 -8.80
CA PRO A 65 -6.35 -17.49 -9.28
C PRO A 65 -4.98 -18.07 -9.62
N MET A 66 -4.07 -17.26 -10.18
CA MET A 66 -2.70 -17.70 -10.49
C MET A 66 -1.92 -18.01 -9.20
N TYR A 67 -2.09 -17.19 -8.16
CA TYR A 67 -1.47 -17.46 -6.86
C TYR A 67 -2.13 -18.63 -6.12
N ALA A 68 -3.45 -18.79 -6.25
CA ALA A 68 -4.16 -19.95 -5.74
C ALA A 68 -3.73 -21.24 -6.44
N ALA A 69 -3.45 -21.18 -7.75
CA ALA A 69 -2.92 -22.31 -8.50
C ALA A 69 -1.56 -22.77 -7.94
N PHE A 70 -0.71 -21.88 -7.39
CA PHE A 70 0.54 -22.28 -6.73
C PHE A 70 0.35 -23.06 -5.41
N LEU A 71 -0.76 -22.86 -4.69
CA LEU A 71 -1.05 -23.66 -3.49
C LEU A 71 -1.38 -25.12 -3.83
N ILE A 72 -1.98 -25.35 -5.00
CA ILE A 72 -2.38 -26.68 -5.47
C ILE A 72 -1.24 -27.31 -6.31
N GLN A 73 -0.63 -26.53 -7.19
CA GLN A 73 0.52 -26.90 -8.02
C GLN A 73 1.80 -26.35 -7.39
N ARG A 74 2.35 -27.10 -6.44
CA ARG A 74 3.62 -26.81 -5.79
C ARG A 74 4.74 -26.89 -6.84
N GLN A 75 5.15 -25.76 -7.41
CA GLN A 75 6.23 -25.75 -8.40
C GLN A 75 7.57 -26.04 -7.71
N HIS A 76 8.00 -27.30 -7.82
CA HIS A 76 9.26 -27.85 -7.26
C HIS A 76 10.42 -27.81 -8.27
N ALA A 77 10.18 -27.40 -9.52
CA ALA A 77 11.20 -27.38 -10.55
C ALA A 77 12.11 -26.16 -10.38
N TRP A 78 13.29 -26.37 -9.77
CA TRP A 78 14.37 -25.40 -9.75
C TRP A 78 14.96 -25.27 -11.16
N ILE A 79 14.41 -24.34 -11.96
CA ILE A 79 14.95 -24.01 -13.28
C ILE A 79 16.19 -23.14 -13.08
N ARG A 80 17.38 -23.72 -13.26
CA ARG A 80 18.61 -22.93 -13.33
C ARG A 80 18.62 -22.19 -14.66
N THR A 81 18.71 -20.87 -14.61
CA THR A 81 19.10 -20.07 -15.78
C THR A 81 20.50 -20.52 -16.21
N GLU A 82 20.60 -21.05 -17.43
CA GLU A 82 21.90 -21.27 -18.07
C GLU A 82 22.62 -19.93 -18.20
N ARG A 83 23.87 -19.89 -17.75
CA ARG A 83 24.72 -18.71 -17.95
C ARG A 83 25.42 -18.89 -19.28
N GLU A 84 25.33 -17.88 -20.15
CA GLU A 84 26.13 -17.85 -21.37
C GLU A 84 27.62 -17.93 -20.99
N PRO A 85 28.41 -18.81 -21.64
CA PRO A 85 29.84 -18.85 -21.42
C PRO A 85 30.47 -17.55 -21.92
N VAL A 86 31.33 -16.96 -21.10
CA VAL A 86 32.17 -15.83 -21.50
C VAL A 86 33.10 -16.33 -22.60
N ALA A 87 32.96 -15.80 -23.82
CA ALA A 87 33.90 -16.06 -24.91
C ALA A 87 35.24 -15.40 -24.56
N GLU A 88 36.31 -16.21 -24.54
CA GLU A 88 37.70 -15.77 -24.38
C GLU A 88 38.26 -15.10 -25.65
#